data_AF-A0A7S1RCS5-F1
#
_entry.id   AF-A0A7S1RCS5-F1
#
_cell.length_a   1.000
_cell.length_b   1.000
_cell.length_c   1.000
_cell.angle_alpha   90.00
_cell.angle_beta   90.00
_cell.angle_gamma   90.00
#
_symmetry.space_group_name_H-M   'P 1'
#
loop_
_entity.id
_entity.type
_entity.pdbx_description
1 polymer ?
#
loop_
_entity_poly.entity_id
_entity_poly.type
_entity_poly.pdbx_seq_one_letter_code
_entity_poly.pdbx_strand_id
1 'polypeptide(L)'
;AEVQEMMDVLYQCEDVRDHINELAELATRASGFMGTGYSAGEKVENMDDHAKLCAEVYDSMLQKHPNFKPKIEQTIGHGLAVLRQKHKFKWGTMHRYFF
;
A
#
# COMPACT_ATOMS: atom_id res chain seq x y z
N ALA A 1 8.42 -20.19 18.55
CA ALA A 1 9.26 -19.19 17.86
C ALA A 1 8.76 -18.97 16.44
N GLU A 2 8.74 -19.99 15.57
CA GLU A 2 8.33 -19.85 14.16
C GLU A 2 6.90 -19.30 13.95
N VAL A 3 5.90 -19.85 14.66
CA VAL A 3 4.51 -19.36 14.55
C VAL A 3 4.39 -17.91 15.02
N GLN A 4 5.14 -17.53 16.06
CA GLN A 4 5.11 -16.16 16.57
C GLN A 4 5.67 -15.19 15.54
N GLU A 5 6.84 -15.49 14.96
CA GLU A 5 7.42 -14.65 13.90
C GLU A 5 6.49 -14.56 12.68
N MET A 6 5.87 -15.67 12.29
CA MET A 6 4.91 -15.69 11.18
C MET A 6 3.71 -14.75 11.44
N MET A 7 3.17 -14.77 12.65
CA MET A 7 2.06 -13.89 13.04
C MET A 7 2.53 -12.43 13.14
N ASP A 8 3.70 -12.16 13.71
CA ASP A 8 4.26 -10.81 13.81
C ASP A 8 4.48 -10.18 12.43
N VAL A 9 4.96 -10.96 11.46
CA VAL A 9 5.12 -10.52 10.06
C VAL A 9 3.75 -10.32 9.39
N LEU A 10 2.78 -11.22 9.64
CA LEU A 10 1.43 -11.11 9.11
C LEU A 10 0.77 -9.81 9.57
N TYR A 11 0.78 -9.50 10.87
CA TYR A 11 0.16 -8.30 11.42
C TYR A 11 0.79 -7.02 10.84
N GLN A 12 2.13 -6.94 10.79
CA GLN A 12 2.80 -5.79 10.18
C GLN A 12 2.45 -5.62 8.69
N CYS A 13 2.28 -6.73 7.96
CA CYS A 13 1.85 -6.67 6.57
C CYS A 13 0.40 -6.21 6.41
N GLU A 14 -0.49 -6.66 7.30
CA GLU A 14 -1.90 -6.27 7.29
C GLU A 14 -2.07 -4.80 7.66
N ASP A 15 -1.40 -4.30 8.71
CA ASP A 15 -1.46 -2.90 9.11
C ASP A 15 -1.11 -1.94 7.96
N VAL A 16 -0.03 -2.24 7.23
CA VAL A 16 0.38 -1.45 6.07
C VAL A 16 -0.63 -1.58 4.93
N ARG A 17 -1.19 -2.78 4.73
CA ARG A 17 -2.18 -3.01 3.68
C ARG A 17 -3.48 -2.25 3.97
N ASP A 18 -3.93 -2.26 5.21
CA ASP A 18 -5.14 -1.57 5.63
C ASP A 18 -4.98 -0.06 5.51
N HIS A 19 -3.84 0.49 5.94
CA HIS A 19 -3.53 1.90 5.70
C HIS A 19 -3.57 2.28 4.21
N ILE A 20 -3.03 1.42 3.34
CA ILE A 20 -3.11 1.63 1.89
C ILE A 20 -4.56 1.56 1.38
N ASN A 21 -5.36 0.62 1.87
CA ASN A 21 -6.76 0.48 1.49
C ASN A 21 -7.57 1.72 1.91
N GLU A 22 -7.33 2.25 3.12
CA GLU A 22 -7.96 3.49 3.60
C GLU A 22 -7.61 4.68 2.70
N LEU A 23 -6.34 4.84 2.32
CA LEU A 23 -5.92 5.89 1.37
C LEU A 23 -6.60 5.74 0.00
N ALA A 24 -6.75 4.50 -0.49
CA ALA A 24 -7.43 4.23 -1.76
C ALA A 24 -8.94 4.51 -1.68
N GLU A 25 -9.57 4.24 -0.54
CA GLU A 25 -10.95 4.63 -0.27
C GLU A 25 -11.11 6.14 -0.22
N LEU A 26 -10.26 6.85 0.52
CA LEU A 26 -10.28 8.32 0.59
C LEU A 26 -10.10 8.93 -0.80
N ALA A 27 -9.16 8.43 -1.60
CA ALA A 27 -8.97 8.87 -2.98
C ALA A 27 -10.22 8.62 -3.85
N THR A 28 -10.92 7.51 -3.63
CA THR A 28 -12.17 7.20 -4.33
C THR A 28 -13.28 8.17 -3.93
N ARG A 29 -13.45 8.45 -2.62
CA ARG A 29 -14.43 9.43 -2.12
C ARG A 29 -14.13 10.84 -2.62
N ALA A 30 -12.86 11.22 -2.69
CA ALA A 30 -12.41 12.51 -3.19
C ALA A 30 -12.65 12.70 -4.70
N SER A 31 -12.87 11.62 -5.45
CA SER A 31 -13.17 11.68 -6.89
C SER A 31 -14.64 12.00 -7.19
N GLY A 32 -15.53 11.94 -6.20
CA GLY A 32 -16.97 12.13 -6.38
C GLY A 32 -17.65 10.96 -7.09
N PHE A 33 -18.95 11.08 -7.35
CA PHE A 33 -19.76 10.01 -7.94
C PHE A 33 -19.15 9.54 -9.27
N MET A 34 -18.69 8.29 -9.32
CA MET A 34 -18.04 7.69 -10.50
C MET A 34 -16.88 8.52 -11.09
N GLY A 35 -16.17 9.31 -10.27
CA GLY A 35 -15.06 10.16 -10.73
C GLY A 35 -15.48 11.45 -11.42
N THR A 36 -16.76 11.82 -11.37
CA THR A 36 -17.31 13.04 -12.00
C THR A 36 -17.06 14.32 -11.21
N GLY A 37 -16.55 14.22 -9.97
CA GLY A 37 -16.43 15.34 -9.04
C GLY A 37 -17.75 15.74 -8.35
N TYR A 38 -18.90 15.18 -8.74
CA TYR A 38 -20.16 15.43 -8.04
C TYR A 38 -20.13 14.84 -6.62
N SER A 39 -20.46 15.66 -5.61
CA SER A 39 -20.35 15.30 -4.19
C SER A 39 -18.97 14.74 -3.79
N ALA A 40 -17.89 15.31 -4.34
CA ALA A 40 -16.53 14.94 -3.99
C ALA A 40 -16.22 15.27 -2.52
N GLY A 41 -15.58 14.31 -1.83
CA GLY A 41 -15.02 14.53 -0.50
C GLY A 41 -13.70 15.30 -0.52
N GLU A 42 -13.13 15.51 0.67
CA GLU A 42 -11.82 16.14 0.83
C GLU A 42 -10.69 15.28 0.25
N LYS A 43 -9.70 15.94 -0.36
CA LYS A 43 -8.53 15.27 -0.92
C LYS A 43 -7.47 15.05 0.16
N VAL A 44 -6.75 13.94 0.05
CA VAL A 44 -5.53 13.71 0.82
C VAL A 44 -4.39 14.49 0.15
N GLU A 45 -3.91 15.56 0.80
CA GLU A 45 -2.89 16.45 0.21
C GLU A 45 -1.48 15.85 0.22
N ASN A 46 -1.19 14.96 1.17
CA ASN A 46 0.12 14.36 1.40
C ASN A 46 0.20 12.90 0.93
N MET A 47 -0.52 12.54 -0.13
CA MET A 47 -0.56 11.16 -0.66
C MET A 47 0.83 10.64 -1.07
N ASP A 48 1.70 11.51 -1.60
CA ASP A 48 3.07 11.15 -1.95
C ASP A 48 3.91 10.73 -0.74
N ASP A 49 3.75 11.42 0.39
CA ASP A 49 4.47 11.09 1.63
C ASP A 49 4.03 9.73 2.17
N HIS A 50 2.72 9.47 2.18
CA HIS A 50 2.18 8.18 2.58
C HIS A 50 2.67 7.05 1.67
N ALA A 51 2.64 7.26 0.35
CA ALA A 51 3.10 6.26 -0.61
C ALA A 51 4.59 5.96 -0.45
N LYS A 52 5.41 6.99 -0.19
CA LYS A 52 6.85 6.85 0.09
C LYS A 52 7.09 6.06 1.36
N LEU A 53 6.42 6.40 2.46
CA LEU A 53 6.56 5.69 3.74
C LEU A 53 6.16 4.22 3.61
N CYS A 54 5.06 3.91 2.90
CA CYS A 54 4.64 2.53 2.67
C CYS A 54 5.66 1.75 1.82
N ALA A 55 6.28 2.40 0.83
CA ALA A 55 7.35 1.80 0.04
C ALA A 55 8.63 1.53 0.86
N GLU A 56 9.01 2.45 1.74
CA GLU A 56 10.14 2.26 2.66
C GLU A 56 9.88 1.11 3.64
N VAL A 57 8.64 0.97 4.14
CA VAL A 57 8.25 -0.17 4.98
C VAL A 57 8.30 -1.49 4.21
N TYR A 58 7.82 -1.52 2.96
CA TYR A 58 7.96 -2.67 2.08
C TYR A 58 9.42 -3.13 1.94
N ASP A 59 10.32 -2.20 1.63
CA ASP A 59 11.74 -2.49 1.48
C ASP A 59 12.36 -2.98 2.79
N SER A 60 12.02 -2.35 3.93
CA SER A 60 12.43 -2.77 5.27
C SER A 60 11.94 -4.20 5.59
N MET A 61 10.69 -4.53 5.29
CA MET A 61 10.12 -5.85 5.58
C MET A 61 10.82 -6.94 4.77
N LEU A 62 11.14 -6.69 3.50
CA LEU A 62 11.90 -7.63 2.67
C LEU A 62 13.33 -7.85 3.19
N GLN A 63 13.95 -6.83 3.75
CA GLN A 63 15.29 -6.95 4.35
C GLN A 63 15.26 -7.72 5.68
N LYS A 64 14.29 -7.42 6.55
CA LYS A 64 14.15 -8.05 7.87
C LYS A 64 13.69 -9.50 7.79
N HIS A 65 12.78 -9.80 6.87
CA HIS A 65 12.08 -11.08 6.78
C HIS A 65 12.17 -11.68 5.37
N PRO A 66 13.39 -12.00 4.86
CA PRO A 66 13.58 -12.46 3.50
C PRO A 66 12.86 -13.78 3.18
N ASN A 67 12.70 -14.65 4.19
CA ASN A 67 11.99 -15.93 4.07
C ASN A 67 10.48 -15.75 3.82
N PHE A 68 9.92 -14.60 4.19
CA PHE A 68 8.50 -14.28 4.03
C PHE A 68 8.21 -13.38 2.82
N LYS A 69 9.20 -13.23 1.93
CA LYS A 69 9.10 -12.40 0.72
C LYS A 69 7.80 -12.60 -0.08
N PRO A 70 7.33 -13.83 -0.38
CA PRO A 70 6.10 -14.01 -1.16
C PRO A 70 4.87 -13.37 -0.51
N LYS A 71 4.75 -13.48 0.82
CA LYS A 71 3.63 -12.90 1.57
C LYS A 71 3.72 -11.38 1.58
N ILE A 72 4.90 -10.82 1.84
CA ILE A 72 5.14 -9.36 1.83
C ILE A 72 4.86 -8.74 0.45
N GLU A 73 5.26 -9.43 -0.63
CA GLU A 73 4.98 -9.00 -2.00
C GLU A 73 3.48 -9.07 -2.32
N GLN A 74 2.77 -10.08 -1.82
CA GLN A 74 1.33 -10.26 -2.03
C GLN A 74 0.49 -9.24 -1.23
N THR A 75 0.94 -8.82 -0.05
CA THR A 75 0.20 -7.88 0.80
C THR A 75 0.56 -6.42 0.48
N ILE A 76 1.76 -5.99 0.90
CA ILE A 76 2.21 -4.61 0.82
C ILE A 76 2.50 -4.23 -0.62
N GLY A 77 3.27 -5.06 -1.34
CA GLY A 77 3.66 -4.75 -2.71
C GLY A 77 2.47 -4.68 -3.68
N HIS A 78 1.53 -5.63 -3.59
CA HIS A 78 0.26 -5.53 -4.31
C HIS A 78 -0.57 -4.33 -3.86
N GLY A 79 -0.52 -3.97 -2.56
CA GLY A 79 -1.19 -2.77 -2.03
C GLY A 79 -0.69 -1.50 -2.70
N LEU A 80 0.63 -1.33 -2.78
CA LEU A 80 1.26 -0.21 -3.48
C LEU A 80 0.86 -0.14 -4.95
N ALA A 81 0.73 -1.30 -5.62
CA ALA A 81 0.22 -1.37 -6.98
C ALA A 81 -1.23 -0.88 -7.11
N VAL A 82 -2.11 -1.28 -6.19
CA VAL A 82 -3.50 -0.81 -6.12
C VAL A 82 -3.56 0.70 -5.86
N LEU A 83 -2.78 1.21 -4.90
CA LEU A 83 -2.70 2.64 -4.63
C LEU A 83 -2.26 3.42 -5.87
N ARG A 84 -1.31 2.86 -6.64
CA ARG A 84 -0.80 3.48 -7.86
C ARG A 84 -1.83 3.60 -9.00
N GLN A 85 -2.89 2.80 -8.95
CA GLN A 85 -4.02 2.98 -9.87
C GLN A 85 -4.81 4.25 -9.55
N LYS A 86 -4.80 4.70 -8.28
CA LYS A 86 -5.51 5.89 -7.80
C LYS A 86 -4.64 7.16 -7.81
N HIS A 87 -3.37 7.04 -7.43
CA HIS A 87 -2.42 8.15 -7.37
C HIS A 87 -1.07 7.75 -7.98
N LYS A 88 -0.48 8.54 -8.89
CA LYS A 88 0.74 8.13 -9.58
C LYS A 88 1.98 8.43 -8.74
N PHE A 89 2.69 7.38 -8.34
CA PHE A 89 4.00 7.46 -7.69
C PHE A 89 4.95 6.37 -8.23
N LYS A 90 6.22 6.40 -7.79
CA LYS A 90 7.26 5.44 -8.16
C LYS A 90 7.88 4.80 -6.92
N TRP A 91 8.22 3.52 -6.99
CA TRP A 91 9.05 2.82 -6.00
C TRP A 91 9.93 1.77 -6.68
N GLY A 92 10.99 1.30 -6.01
CA GLY A 92 12.06 0.52 -6.65
C GLY A 92 11.61 -0.77 -7.34
N THR A 93 10.64 -1.48 -6.76
CA THR A 93 10.14 -2.77 -7.28
C THR A 93 8.85 -2.64 -8.08
N MET A 94 8.42 -1.41 -8.44
CA MET A 94 7.14 -1.18 -9.12
C MET A 94 6.99 -1.96 -10.43
N HIS A 95 8.09 -2.22 -11.13
CA HIS A 95 8.13 -2.96 -12.39
C HIS A 95 7.69 -4.43 -12.25
N ARG A 96 7.68 -4.98 -11.04
CA ARG A 96 7.16 -6.33 -10.77
C ARG A 96 5.64 -6.40 -10.81
N TYR A 97 4.97 -5.26 -10.65
CA TYR A 97 3.53 -5.13 -10.58
C TYR A 97 3.05 -4.45 -11.87
N PHE A 98 2.91 -5.23 -12.94
CA PHE A 98 2.38 -4.76 -14.22
C PHE A 98 0.87 -4.52 -14.13
N PHE A 99 0.46 -3.28 -13.88
CA PHE A 99 -0.90 -2.77 -14.09
C PHE A 99 -0.87 -1.28 -14.48
#